data_AF-A0A6F9BB11-F1
#
_entry.id   AF-A0A6F9BB11-F1
#
_cell.length_a   1.000
_cell.length_b   1.000
_cell.length_c   1.000
_cell.angle_alpha   90.00
_cell.angle_beta   90.00
_cell.angle_gamma   90.00
#
_symmetry.space_group_name_H-M   'P 1'
#
loop_
_entity.id
_entity.type
_entity.pdbx_description
1 polymer ?
#
loop_
_entity_poly.entity_id
_entity_poly.type
_entity_poly.pdbx_seq_one_letter_code
_entity_poly.pdbx_strand_id
1 'polypeptide(L)' 'MAAGFKTAEPLEYHRSFLKENCRPDGRELGEFRTTTLNIGSISTADGSALVKIGNTTVMCGIKGSKNMIC' A
#
# COMPACT_ATOMS: atom_id res chain seq x y z
N MET A 1 22.22 -9.17 0.71
CA MET A 1 23.15 -8.09 0.32
C MET A 1 22.50 -6.70 0.18
N ALA A 2 21.20 -6.56 -0.12
CA ALA A 2 20.60 -5.24 -0.42
C ALA A 2 20.11 -4.39 0.79
N ALA A 3 19.79 -4.98 1.94
CA ALA A 3 19.17 -4.24 3.05
C ALA A 3 20.13 -3.28 3.78
N GLY A 4 21.41 -3.66 3.93
CA GLY A 4 22.43 -2.83 4.59
C GLY A 4 22.85 -1.62 3.76
N PHE A 5 22.94 -1.77 2.44
CA PHE A 5 23.35 -0.70 1.53
C PHE A 5 22.31 0.41 1.40
N LYS A 6 21.01 0.06 1.52
CA LYS A 6 19.91 1.03 1.56
C LYS A 6 20.03 2.01 2.75
N THR A 7 20.54 1.53 3.88
CA THR A 7 20.68 2.34 5.11
C THR A 7 22.00 3.09 5.16
N ALA A 8 23.08 2.49 4.67
CA ALA A 8 24.42 3.08 4.68
C ALA A 8 24.56 4.24 3.68
N GLU A 9 24.09 4.07 2.43
CA GLU A 9 24.20 5.09 1.39
C GLU A 9 22.92 5.15 0.52
N PRO A 10 21.88 5.86 0.99
CA PRO A 10 20.60 5.90 0.28
C PRO A 10 20.69 6.55 -1.11
N LEU A 11 21.57 7.54 -1.29
CA LEU A 11 21.72 8.26 -2.56
C LEU A 11 22.31 7.38 -3.67
N GLU A 12 23.42 6.69 -3.39
CA GLU A 12 24.07 5.76 -4.33
C GLU A 12 23.18 4.56 -4.65
N TYR A 13 22.49 4.03 -3.64
CA TYR A 13 21.51 2.96 -3.81
C TYR A 13 20.45 3.39 -4.84
N HIS A 14 19.76 4.51 -4.62
CA HIS A 14 18.71 4.97 -5.54
C HIS A 14 19.24 5.37 -6.92
N ARG A 15 20.43 5.96 -7.03
CA ARG A 15 21.04 6.33 -8.33
C ARG A 15 21.35 5.12 -9.20
N SER A 16 21.79 4.02 -8.60
CA SER A 16 22.07 2.78 -9.35
C SER A 16 20.79 2.19 -9.96
N PHE A 17 19.70 2.21 -9.20
CA PHE A 17 18.37 1.80 -9.68
C PHE A 17 17.83 2.69 -10.80
N LEU A 18 18.05 4.01 -10.71
CA LEU A 18 17.67 4.95 -11.76
C LEU A 18 18.43 4.71 -13.08
N LYS A 19 19.71 4.32 -13.03
CA LYS A 19 20.50 3.98 -14.24
C LYS A 19 19.95 2.74 -14.94
N GLU A 20 19.51 1.75 -14.17
CA GLU A 20 18.94 0.50 -14.67
C GLU A 20 17.44 0.62 -15.03
N ASN A 21 16.87 1.83 -15.02
CA ASN A 21 15.44 2.10 -15.27
C ASN A 21 14.47 1.28 -14.39
N CYS A 22 14.95 0.80 -13.24
CA CYS A 22 14.21 -0.11 -12.37
C CYS A 22 14.15 0.45 -10.97
N ARG A 23 12.97 0.47 -10.35
CA ARG A 23 12.81 0.88 -8.94
C ARG A 23 13.43 -0.18 -8.03
N PRO A 24 13.81 0.18 -6.79
CA PRO A 24 14.29 -0.79 -5.79
C PRO A 24 13.27 -1.90 -5.43
N ASP A 25 12.01 -1.74 -5.86
CA ASP A 25 10.91 -2.70 -5.71
C ASP A 25 10.83 -3.69 -6.90
N GLY A 26 11.76 -3.62 -7.87
CA GLY A 26 11.76 -4.43 -9.10
C GLY A 26 10.80 -3.96 -10.19
N ARG A 27 10.10 -2.84 -9.97
CA ARG A 27 9.11 -2.27 -10.90
C ARG A 27 9.75 -1.25 -11.83
N GLU A 28 9.30 -1.20 -13.08
CA GLU A 28 9.63 -0.11 -14.01
C GLU A 28 9.10 1.25 -13.48
N LEU A 29 9.63 2.35 -14.04
CA LEU A 29 9.38 3.71 -13.53
C LEU A 29 7.90 4.12 -13.57
N GLY A 30 7.12 3.59 -14.52
CA GLY A 30 5.70 3.89 -14.72
C GLY A 30 4.73 2.93 -14.02
N GLU A 31 5.19 1.79 -13.50
CA GLU A 31 4.29 0.75 -13.00
C GLU A 31 3.76 1.04 -11.59
N PHE A 32 2.44 1.13 -11.48
CA PHE A 32 1.73 1.26 -10.22
C PHE A 32 1.63 -0.08 -9.50
N ARG A 33 1.46 -0.04 -8.17
CA ARG A 33 1.19 -1.26 -7.41
C ARG A 33 -0.22 -1.74 -7.75
N THR A 34 -0.37 -3.03 -8.05
CA THR A 34 -1.69 -3.66 -8.21
C THR A 34 -2.53 -3.35 -6.98
N THR A 35 -3.66 -2.69 -7.20
CA THR A 35 -4.59 -2.30 -6.14
C THR A 35 -5.85 -3.14 -6.26
N THR A 36 -6.16 -3.90 -5.22
CA THR A 36 -7.39 -4.67 -5.11
C THR A 36 -8.28 -4.03 -4.06
N LEU A 37 -9.49 -3.65 -4.44
CA LEU A 37 -10.49 -3.09 -3.54
C LEU A 37 -11.60 -4.12 -3.32
N ASN A 38 -11.89 -4.44 -2.08
CA ASN A 38 -13.04 -5.23 -1.68
C ASN A 38 -13.92 -4.36 -0.76
N ILE A 39 -15.19 -4.21 -1.12
CA ILE A 39 -16.17 -3.38 -0.41
C ILE A 39 -17.07 -4.34 0.37
N GLY A 40 -17.41 -4.00 1.61
CA GLY A 40 -18.29 -4.84 2.46
C GLY A 40 -17.58 -6.05 3.06
N SER A 41 -16.26 -5.99 3.25
CA SER A 41 -15.46 -7.11 3.80
C SER A 41 -15.81 -7.47 5.26
N ILE A 42 -16.46 -6.56 6.00
CA ILE A 42 -16.86 -6.73 7.40
C ILE A 42 -18.37 -6.62 7.51
N SER A 43 -19.04 -7.73 7.85
CA SER A 43 -20.50 -7.82 7.97
C SER A 43 -21.08 -7.07 9.19
N THR A 44 -20.25 -6.73 10.18
CA THR A 44 -20.66 -6.11 11.46
C THR A 44 -20.55 -4.59 11.50
N ALA A 45 -19.91 -3.99 10.49
CA ALA A 45 -19.74 -2.55 10.32
C ALA A 45 -20.81 -2.01 9.36
N ASP A 46 -21.28 -0.77 9.58
CA ASP A 46 -22.26 -0.13 8.69
C ASP A 46 -21.67 0.16 7.30
N GLY A 47 -20.35 0.32 7.22
CA GLY A 47 -19.60 0.30 5.98
C GLY A 47 -18.19 -0.27 6.21
N SER A 48 -17.65 -1.01 5.24
CA SER A 48 -16.28 -1.50 5.30
C SER A 48 -15.62 -1.54 3.92
N ALA A 49 -14.30 -1.33 3.91
CA ALA A 49 -13.47 -1.40 2.72
C ALA A 49 -12.11 -2.03 3.06
N LEU A 50 -11.71 -3.00 2.28
CA LEU A 50 -10.39 -3.63 2.30
C LEU A 50 -9.65 -3.25 1.02
N VAL A 51 -8.53 -2.54 1.16
CA VAL A 51 -7.68 -2.10 0.06
C VAL A 51 -6.33 -2.80 0.17
N LYS A 52 -5.96 -3.57 -0.85
CA LYS A 52 -4.63 -4.18 -0.95
C LYS A 52 -3.83 -3.47 -2.03
N ILE A 53 -2.69 -2.89 -1.68
CA ILE A 53 -1.78 -2.18 -2.57
C ILE A 53 -0.41 -2.87 -2.50
N GLY A 54 -0.14 -3.78 -3.43
CA GLY A 54 1.07 -4.62 -3.38
C GLY A 54 1.19 -5.40 -2.06
N ASN A 55 2.25 -5.11 -1.27
CA ASN A 55 2.50 -5.72 0.04
C ASN A 55 1.80 -5.03 1.21
N THR A 56 1.08 -3.94 0.97
CA THR A 56 0.36 -3.20 2.02
C THR A 56 -1.12 -3.52 1.95
N THR A 57 -1.70 -4.00 3.04
CA THR A 57 -3.14 -4.19 3.18
C THR A 57 -3.69 -3.17 4.18
N VAL A 58 -4.69 -2.42 3.77
CA VAL A 58 -5.38 -1.42 4.58
C VAL A 58 -6.84 -1.85 4.73
N MET A 59 -7.35 -1.85 5.95
CA MET A 59 -8.75 -2.15 6.25
C MET A 59 -9.37 -0.95 6.95
N CYS A 60 -10.51 -0.47 6.43
CA CYS A 60 -11.27 0.61 7.01
C CYS A 60 -12.70 0.12 7.30
N GLY A 61 -13.21 0.46 8.47
CA GLY A 61 -14.57 0.17 8.90
C GLY A 61 -15.22 1.41 9.50
N ILE A 62 -16.42 1.72 9.07
CA ILE A 62 -17.25 2.81 9.60
C ILE A 62 -18.33 2.17 10.46
N LYS A 63 -18.39 2.59 11.73
CA LYS A 63 -19.49 2.25 12.63
C LYS A 63 -20.41 3.45 12.76
N GLY A 64 -21.62 3.34 12.23
CA GLY A 64 -22.65 4.34 12.46
C GLY A 64 -23.32 4.06 13.80
N SER A 65 -23.37 5.05 14.68
CA SER A 65 -24.22 4.97 15.86
C SER A 65 -25.68 5.07 15.42
N LYS A 66 -26.37 3.92 15.34
CA LYS A 66 -27.82 3.86 15.17
C LYS A 66 -28.50 4.20 16.50
N ASN A 67 -28.53 5.48 16.85
CA ASN A 67 -29.51 5.98 17.81
C ASN A 67 -29.80 7.46 17.52
N MET A 68 -30.50 7.69 16.40
CA MET A 68 -31.25 8.93 16.23
C MET A 68 -32.69 8.58 16.62
N ILE A 69 -33.00 8.82 17.88
CA ILE A 69 -34.38 8.90 18.37
C ILE A 69 -34.93 10.20 17.81
N CYS A 70 -35.96 10.10 16.96
CA CYS A 70 -36.82 11.23 16.58
C CYS A 70 -38.00 11.33 17.53
#